data_AF-A0A528CIH4-F1
#
_entry.id   AF-A0A528CIH4-F1
#
_cell.length_a   1.000
_cell.length_b   1.000
_cell.length_c   1.000
_cell.angle_alpha   90.00
_cell.angle_beta   90.00
_cell.angle_gamma   90.00
#
_symmetry.space_group_name_H-M   'P 1'
#
loop_
_entity.id
_entity.type
_entity.pdbx_description
1 polymer ?
#
loop_
_entity_poly.entity_id
_entity_poly.type
_entity_poly.pdbx_seq_one_letter_code
_entity_poly.pdbx_strand_id
1 'polypeptide(L)'
;FGLRGLAQSMARELAPKNIHVAHFIVDGVIAPNEPGQNRPGQASEPDRQDRRLSPDAIAETYLAIHRQHRSAWTWELELRPWIENF
;
A
#
# COMPACT_ATOMS: atom_id res chain seq x y z
N PHE A 1 -3.63 10.54 -12.72
CA PHE A 1 -3.87 9.69 -13.90
C PHE A 1 -2.60 9.23 -14.64
N GLY A 2 -1.53 10.04 -14.74
CA GLY A 2 -0.33 9.66 -15.49
C GLY A 2 0.41 8.42 -14.98
N LEU A 3 0.70 8.34 -13.68
CA LEU A 3 1.48 7.23 -13.11
C LEU A 3 0.77 5.87 -13.25
N ARG A 4 -0.53 5.80 -12.95
CA ARG A 4 -1.33 4.58 -13.09
C ARG A 4 -1.35 4.07 -14.54
N GLY A 5 -1.54 4.96 -15.51
CA GLY A 5 -1.53 4.60 -16.93
C GLY A 5 -0.16 4.11 -17.42
N LEU A 6 0.92 4.75 -16.95
CA LEU A 6 2.29 4.31 -17.21
C LEU A 6 2.55 2.90 -16.62
N ALA A 7 2.21 2.70 -15.34
CA ALA A 7 2.37 1.42 -14.66
C ALA A 7 1.60 0.29 -15.36
N GLN A 8 0.37 0.55 -15.80
CA GLN A 8 -0.42 -0.42 -16.56
C GLN A 8 0.23 -0.76 -17.90
N SER A 9 0.79 0.23 -18.60
CA SER A 9 1.47 0.02 -19.88
C SER A 9 2.72 -0.83 -19.70
N MET A 10 3.52 -0.51 -18.67
CA MET A 10 4.71 -1.29 -18.28
C MET A 10 4.34 -2.72 -17.88
N ALA A 11 3.27 -2.93 -17.09
CA ALA A 11 2.84 -4.27 -16.68
C ALA A 11 2.50 -5.16 -17.89
N ARG A 12 1.81 -4.61 -18.91
CA ARG A 12 1.45 -5.36 -20.12
C ARG A 12 2.66 -5.68 -21.00
N GLU A 13 3.62 -4.78 -21.11
CA GLU A 13 4.79 -4.98 -21.96
C GLU A 13 5.88 -5.85 -21.31
N LEU A 14 6.05 -5.72 -19.99
CA LEU A 14 7.19 -6.29 -19.27
C LEU A 14 6.85 -7.62 -18.57
N ALA A 15 5.58 -7.91 -18.26
CA ALA A 15 5.21 -9.20 -17.68
C ALA A 15 5.60 -10.41 -18.55
N PRO A 16 5.42 -10.40 -19.89
CA PRO A 16 5.91 -11.48 -20.77
C PRO A 16 7.44 -11.61 -20.79
N LYS A 17 8.16 -10.54 -20.40
CA LYS A 17 9.63 -10.51 -20.24
C LYS A 17 10.05 -10.91 -18.83
N ASN A 18 9.15 -11.53 -18.06
CA ASN A 18 9.36 -11.99 -16.70
C ASN A 18 9.73 -10.86 -15.71
N ILE A 19 9.16 -9.67 -15.92
CA ILE A 19 9.30 -8.53 -15.01
C ILE A 19 7.94 -8.23 -14.38
N HIS A 20 7.87 -8.32 -13.06
CA HIS A 20 6.66 -8.04 -12.29
C HIS A 20 6.53 -6.54 -11.99
N VAL A 21 5.58 -5.87 -12.63
CA VAL A 21 5.22 -4.48 -12.33
C VAL A 21 3.96 -4.47 -11.46
N ALA A 22 4.02 -3.82 -10.30
CA ALA A 22 2.91 -3.66 -9.38
C ALA A 22 2.72 -2.18 -9.01
N HIS A 23 1.47 -1.73 -8.96
CA HIS A 23 1.05 -0.38 -8.61
C HIS A 23 0.28 -0.41 -7.29
N PHE A 24 0.82 0.26 -6.26
CA PHE A 24 0.25 0.29 -4.92
C PHE A 24 -0.45 1.62 -4.70
N ILE A 25 -1.75 1.58 -4.50
CA ILE A 25 -2.54 2.73 -4.10
C ILE A 25 -2.60 2.72 -2.58
N VAL A 26 -2.04 3.74 -1.93
CA VAL A 26 -2.08 3.89 -0.48
C VAL A 26 -3.06 5.02 -0.19
N ASP A 27 -4.30 4.65 0.13
CA ASP A 27 -5.39 5.60 0.39
C ASP A 27 -5.68 5.64 1.89
N GLY A 28 -5.08 6.62 2.57
CA GLY A 28 -5.22 6.82 4.00
C GLY A 28 -3.99 7.44 4.64
N VAL A 29 -4.13 7.85 5.91
CA VAL A 29 -3.02 8.41 6.69
C VAL A 29 -2.15 7.28 7.22
N ILE A 30 -0.86 7.31 6.94
CA ILE A 30 0.11 6.34 7.47
C ILE A 30 0.46 6.71 8.92
N ALA A 31 0.48 5.72 9.81
CA ALA A 31 0.91 5.92 11.19
C ALA A 31 2.41 6.28 11.26
N PRO A 32 2.82 7.17 12.19
CA PRO A 32 4.23 7.49 12.36
C PRO A 32 5.04 6.27 12.82
N ASN A 33 6.27 6.13 12.29
CA ASN A 33 7.16 5.00 12.57
C ASN A 33 7.70 4.97 14.00
N GLU A 34 7.61 6.07 14.75
CA GLU A 34 8.13 6.15 16.12
C GLU A 34 7.07 6.55 17.15
N PRO A 35 7.03 5.87 18.32
CA PRO A 35 6.17 6.25 19.42
C PRO A 35 6.63 7.60 19.99
N GLY A 36 5.96 8.69 19.59
CA GLY A 36 6.23 10.04 20.10
C GLY A 36 6.25 11.15 19.03
N GLN A 37 6.30 10.81 17.74
CA GLN A 37 6.23 11.81 16.65
C GLN A 37 4.79 12.28 16.32
N ASN A 38 3.81 11.86 17.13
CA ASN A 38 2.48 12.45 17.10
C ASN A 38 2.61 13.95 17.42
N ARG A 39 2.10 14.83 16.54
CA ARG A 39 2.02 16.27 16.84
C ARG A 39 1.39 16.48 18.23
N PRO A 40 1.86 17.46 19.03
CA PRO A 40 1.25 17.73 20.34
C PRO A 40 -0.26 17.92 20.19
N GLY A 41 -1.04 17.08 20.88
CA GLY A 41 -2.51 16.96 20.74
C GLY A 41 -3.02 15.71 20.00
N GLN A 42 -2.13 14.82 19.52
CA GLN A 42 -2.51 13.59 18.80
C GLN A 42 -2.28 12.28 19.56
N ALA A 43 -1.79 12.34 20.81
CA ALA A 43 -1.53 11.15 21.60
C ALA A 43 -2.82 10.58 22.22
N SER A 44 -2.90 9.25 22.26
CA SER A 44 -3.72 8.41 23.14
C SER A 44 -5.25 8.37 22.89
N GLU A 45 -5.68 7.79 21.77
CA GLU A 45 -7.00 7.14 21.65
C GLU A 45 -6.80 5.84 20.83
N PRO A 46 -7.14 4.64 21.36
CA PRO A 46 -7.03 3.36 20.64
C PRO A 46 -7.77 3.39 19.29
N ASP A 47 -8.91 4.09 19.26
CA ASP A 47 -9.79 4.25 18.09
C ASP A 47 -9.14 5.06 16.94
N ARG A 48 -8.00 5.73 17.16
CA ARG A 48 -7.24 6.40 16.10
C ARG A 48 -6.21 5.51 15.42
N GLN A 49 -5.86 4.37 16.00
CA GLN A 49 -4.87 3.46 15.42
C GLN A 49 -5.46 2.72 14.21
N ASP A 50 -6.73 2.29 14.31
CA ASP A 50 -7.46 1.62 13.24
C ASP A 50 -7.92 2.57 12.11
N ARG A 51 -7.80 3.89 12.32
CA ARG A 51 -8.03 4.93 11.31
C ARG A 51 -6.80 5.23 10.45
N ARG A 52 -5.63 4.65 10.78
CA ARG A 52 -4.38 4.88 10.07
C ARG A 52 -3.84 3.57 9.50
N LEU A 53 -3.13 3.65 8.38
CA LEU A 53 -2.41 2.52 7.82
C LEU A 53 -1.13 2.25 8.63
N SER A 54 -0.92 0.99 9.00
CA SER A 54 0.33 0.56 9.62
C SER A 54 1.45 0.47 8.58
N PRO A 55 2.61 1.14 8.79
CA PRO A 55 3.79 1.00 7.92
C PRO A 55 4.24 -0.46 7.75
N ASP A 56 4.19 -1.24 8.82
CA ASP A 56 4.58 -2.65 8.81
C ASP A 56 3.62 -3.49 7.96
N ALA A 57 2.31 -3.21 8.04
CA ALA A 57 1.32 -3.90 7.21
C ALA A 57 1.44 -3.52 5.73
N ILE A 58 1.77 -2.25 5.42
CA ILE A 58 2.10 -1.83 4.05
C ILE A 58 3.33 -2.61 3.56
N ALA A 59 4.41 -2.67 4.35
CA ALA A 59 5.63 -3.37 3.99
C ALA A 59 5.42 -4.89 3.80
N GLU A 60 4.61 -5.53 4.65
CA GLU A 60 4.22 -6.92 4.50
C GLU A 60 3.47 -7.14 3.18
N THR A 61 2.60 -6.21 2.79
CA THR A 61 1.91 -6.27 1.51
C THR A 61 2.89 -6.21 0.34
N TYR A 62 3.87 -5.30 0.37
CA TYR A 62 4.93 -5.27 -0.66
C TYR A 62 5.68 -6.60 -0.76
N LEU A 63 6.01 -7.20 0.38
CA LEU A 63 6.71 -8.48 0.44
C LEU A 63 5.85 -9.64 -0.10
N ALA A 64 4.54 -9.64 0.20
CA ALA A 64 3.60 -10.62 -0.33
C ALA A 64 3.48 -10.53 -1.86
N ILE A 65 3.38 -9.30 -2.41
CA ILE A 65 3.33 -9.07 -3.86
C ILE A 65 4.64 -9.52 -4.52
N HIS A 66 5.79 -9.16 -3.96
CA HIS A 66 7.09 -9.60 -4.48
C HIS A 66 7.25 -11.12 -4.54
N ARG A 67 6.64 -11.86 -3.61
CA ARG A 67 6.71 -13.32 -3.51
C ARG A 67 5.68 -14.06 -4.37
N GLN A 68 4.81 -13.36 -5.09
CA GLN A 68 3.79 -14.00 -5.92
C GLN A 68 4.42 -14.89 -6.98
N HIS A 69 3.83 -16.08 -7.16
CA HIS A 69 4.17 -16.92 -8.28
C HIS A 69 3.79 -16.23 -9.59
N ARG A 70 4.64 -16.34 -10.63
CA ARG A 70 4.47 -15.66 -11.92
C ARG A 70 3.14 -15.91 -12.62
N SER A 71 2.44 -17.00 -12.29
CA SER A 71 1.12 -17.31 -12.85
C SER A 71 -0.02 -16.49 -12.23
N ALA A 72 0.25 -15.73 -11.17
CA ALA A 72 -0.74 -15.01 -10.38
C ALA A 72 -0.22 -13.63 -9.93
N TRP A 73 0.52 -12.93 -10.80
CA TRP A 73 0.99 -11.58 -10.52
C TRP A 73 -0.17 -10.57 -10.49
N THR A 74 -0.30 -9.90 -9.35
CA THR A 74 -1.13 -8.72 -9.18
C THR A 74 -0.39 -7.51 -9.75
N TRP A 75 -1.06 -6.73 -10.59
CA TRP A 75 -0.49 -5.50 -11.15
C TRP A 75 -0.96 -4.23 -10.43
N GLU A 76 -2.11 -4.27 -9.73
CA GLU A 76 -2.65 -3.15 -8.95
C GLU A 76 -3.36 -3.64 -7.70
N LEU A 77 -3.18 -2.91 -6.62
CA LEU A 77 -3.91 -3.09 -5.36
C LEU A 77 -4.10 -1.75 -4.64
N GLU A 78 -5.05 -1.72 -3.72
CA GLU A 78 -5.38 -0.56 -2.90
C GLU A 78 -5.33 -0.95 -1.43
N LEU A 79 -4.60 -0.15 -0.64
CA LEU A 79 -4.45 -0.26 0.80
C LEU A 79 -5.24 0.86 1.45
N ARG A 80 -6.17 0.51 2.32
CA ARG A 80 -7.05 1.45 3.04
C ARG A 80 -7.15 1.13 4.53
N PRO A 81 -7.37 2.15 5.39
CA PRO A 81 -7.77 1.93 6.77
C PRO A 81 -9.11 1.18 6.85
N TRP A 82 -9.27 0.38 7.90
CA TRP A 82 -10.48 -0.41 8.14
C TRP A 82 -11.74 0.45 8.39
N ILE A 83 -11.59 1.62 9.00
CA ILE A 83 -12.70 2.43 9.53
C ILE A 83 -13.33 3.40 8.51
N GLU A 84 -12.77 3.55 7.30
CA GLU A 84 -13.37 4.44 6.31
C GLU A 84 -14.72 3.91 5.82
N ASN A 85 -15.79 4.70 6.04
CA ASN A 85 -17.13 4.43 5.52
C ASN A 85 -17.29 5.05 4.13
N PHE A 86 -18.00 4.32 3.26
CA PHE A 86 -18.36 4.74 1.90
C PHE A 86 -19.64 5.59 1.87
#